data_AF-A0A4D6X6X0-F1
#
_entry.id   AF-A0A4D6X6X0-F1
#
_cell.length_a   1.000
_cell.length_b   1.000
_cell.length_c   1.000
_cell.angle_alpha   90.00
_cell.angle_beta   90.00
_cell.angle_gamma   90.00
#
_symmetry.space_group_name_H-M   'P 1'
#
loop_
_entity.id
_entity.type
_entity.pdbx_description
1 polymer ?
#
loop_
_entity_poly.entity_id
_entity_poly.type
_entity_poly.pdbx_seq_one_letter_code
_entity_poly.pdbx_strand_id
1 'polypeptide(L)'
;MCTSCTARSSTSTPITSAPSERAAAGLAHQVRFEVNHVELMADFVMRGLAAGLVPESVAANVRGVVAIPVQDAPRRILYAAWPKAASPAASAFVALLREGMDNSLGN
;
A
#
# COMPACT_ATOMS: atom_id res chain seq x y z
N MET A 1 -22.59 22.70 31.23
CA MET A 1 -22.58 22.00 29.92
C MET A 1 -21.21 22.26 29.29
N CYS A 2 -20.17 21.48 29.62
CA CYS A 2 -19.71 20.26 28.93
C CYS A 2 -19.73 20.36 27.39
N THR A 3 -18.69 20.12 26.60
CA THR A 3 -17.25 19.87 26.76
C THR A 3 -16.66 20.03 25.35
N SER A 4 -15.68 20.91 25.11
CA SER A 4 -14.85 20.79 23.91
C SER A 4 -13.70 19.82 24.22
N CYS A 5 -13.80 18.59 23.72
CA CYS A 5 -12.67 17.68 23.67
C CYS A 5 -11.78 18.06 22.49
N THR A 6 -10.81 18.95 22.70
CA THR A 6 -9.66 19.06 21.81
C THR A 6 -8.80 17.82 22.03
N ALA A 7 -8.78 16.91 21.06
CA ALA A 7 -7.86 15.79 21.07
C ALA A 7 -6.43 16.35 21.12
N ARG A 8 -5.79 16.18 22.27
CA ARG A 8 -4.39 16.50 22.51
C ARG A 8 -3.57 15.66 21.54
N SER A 9 -2.98 16.31 20.55
CA SER A 9 -1.95 15.73 19.69
C SER A 9 -0.85 15.18 20.58
N SER A 10 -0.75 13.85 20.66
CA SER A 10 0.39 13.17 21.24
C SER A 10 1.57 13.46 20.33
N THR A 11 2.47 14.33 20.79
CA THR A 11 3.77 14.54 20.17
C THR A 11 4.60 13.28 20.36
N SER A 12 4.40 12.32 19.46
CA SER A 12 5.36 11.25 19.23
C SER A 12 6.68 11.91 18.86
N THR A 13 7.71 11.67 19.66
CA THR A 13 9.09 12.03 19.33
C THR A 13 9.41 11.57 17.90
N PRO A 14 10.06 12.41 17.06
CA PRO A 14 10.52 11.95 15.76
C PRO A 14 11.65 10.94 16.01
N ILE A 15 11.34 9.66 15.83
CA ILE A 15 12.32 8.77 15.20
C ILE A 15 12.63 9.45 13.87
N THR A 16 13.86 9.93 13.67
CA THR A 16 14.32 10.44 12.38
C THR A 16 14.24 9.30 11.36
N SER A 17 13.05 9.11 10.82
CA SER A 17 12.79 8.44 9.56
C SER A 17 12.88 9.53 8.50
N ALA A 18 13.49 9.20 7.36
CA ALA A 18 13.42 10.08 6.20
C ALA A 18 11.96 10.48 5.97
N PRO A 19 11.68 11.74 5.59
CA PRO A 19 10.32 12.14 5.28
C PRO A 19 9.75 11.16 4.25
N SER A 20 8.56 10.63 4.51
CA SER A 20 7.85 9.82 3.51
C SER A 20 7.76 10.60 2.21
N GLU A 21 7.85 9.92 1.06
CA GLU A 21 7.90 10.57 -0.25
C GLU A 21 6.72 11.54 -0.49
N ARG A 22 5.55 11.28 0.12
CA ARG A 22 4.39 12.19 0.12
C ARG A 22 4.64 13.50 0.85
N ALA A 23 5.26 13.44 2.02
CA ALA A 23 5.63 14.64 2.78
C ALA A 23 6.73 15.43 2.03
N ALA A 24 7.65 14.72 1.38
CA ALA A 24 8.66 15.32 0.51
C ALA A 24 8.03 16.03 -0.71
N ALA A 25 6.90 15.54 -1.22
CA ALA A 25 6.12 16.16 -2.29
C ALA A 25 5.20 17.31 -1.83
N GLY A 26 5.18 17.67 -0.54
CA GLY A 26 4.35 18.76 0.00
C GLY A 26 2.83 18.49 -0.01
N LEU A 27 2.41 17.23 -0.17
CA LEU A 27 0.99 16.87 -0.25
C LEU A 27 0.39 16.77 1.15
N ALA A 28 -0.46 17.73 1.51
CA ALA A 28 -1.28 17.66 2.72
C ALA A 28 -2.44 16.67 2.50
N HIS A 29 -2.35 15.48 3.11
CA HIS A 29 -3.41 14.47 3.02
C HIS A 29 -4.13 14.30 4.37
N GLN A 30 -5.45 14.48 4.38
CA GLN A 30 -6.30 14.08 5.51
C GLN A 30 -6.73 12.63 5.34
N VAL A 31 -6.20 11.74 6.18
CA VAL A 31 -6.65 10.35 6.25
C VAL A 31 -7.93 10.30 7.07
N ARG A 32 -9.08 10.10 6.41
CA ARG A 32 -10.38 9.99 7.10
C ARG A 32 -10.66 8.58 7.62
N PHE A 33 -10.06 7.57 7.00
CA PHE A 33 -10.25 6.16 7.34
C PHE A 33 -8.94 5.41 7.18
N GLU A 34 -8.62 4.54 8.14
CA GLU A 34 -7.56 3.54 8.03
C GLU A 34 -8.23 2.17 7.87
N VAL A 35 -7.90 1.47 6.80
CA VAL A 35 -8.56 0.21 6.41
C VAL A 35 -7.51 -0.80 5.99
N ASN A 36 -7.57 -2.00 6.56
CA ASN A 36 -6.60 -3.07 6.30
C ASN A 36 -7.03 -4.06 5.21
N HIS A 37 -8.27 -3.93 4.71
CA HIS A 37 -8.85 -4.82 3.70
C HIS A 37 -9.22 -4.03 2.45
N VAL A 38 -8.76 -4.52 1.30
CA VAL A 38 -8.94 -3.86 0.00
C VAL A 38 -10.43 -3.78 -0.38
N GLU A 39 -11.21 -4.80 -0.03
CA GLU A 39 -12.63 -4.89 -0.35
C GLU A 39 -13.42 -3.77 0.35
N LEU A 40 -13.15 -3.55 1.64
CA LEU A 40 -13.80 -2.49 2.41
C LEU A 40 -13.38 -1.10 1.92
N MET A 41 -12.11 -0.95 1.49
CA MET A 41 -11.66 0.29 0.85
C MET A 41 -12.42 0.53 -0.45
N ALA A 42 -12.56 -0.49 -1.30
CA ALA A 42 -13.29 -0.40 -2.56
C ALA A 42 -14.74 0.02 -2.34
N ASP A 43 -15.41 -0.50 -1.30
CA ASP A 43 -16.76 -0.09 -0.93
C ASP A 43 -16.86 1.41 -0.58
N PHE A 44 -15.87 1.96 0.14
CA PHE A 44 -15.84 3.40 0.41
C PHE A 44 -15.63 4.23 -0.86
N VAL A 45 -14.76 3.79 -1.76
CA VAL A 45 -14.49 4.49 -3.02
C VAL A 45 -15.72 4.45 -3.94
N MET A 46 -16.35 3.29 -4.11
CA MET A 46 -17.56 3.14 -4.93
C MET A 46 -18.73 4.01 -4.42
N ARG A 47 -18.82 4.22 -3.10
CA ARG A 47 -19.84 5.08 -2.48
C ARG A 47 -19.47 6.57 -2.48
N GLY A 48 -18.34 6.95 -3.07
CA GLY A 48 -17.86 8.33 -3.12
C GLY A 48 -17.41 8.89 -1.77
N LEU A 49 -17.13 8.02 -0.80
CA LEU A 49 -16.78 8.40 0.57
C LEU A 49 -15.27 8.61 0.76
N ALA A 50 -14.45 8.06 -0.14
CA ALA A 50 -12.99 8.13 -0.08
C ALA A 50 -12.35 8.03 -1.48
N ALA A 51 -11.06 8.33 -1.55
CA ALA A 51 -10.17 7.94 -2.65
C ALA A 51 -9.07 7.02 -2.09
N GLY A 52 -8.65 6.04 -2.88
CA GLY A 52 -7.67 5.03 -2.48
C GLY A 52 -6.40 5.07 -3.33
N LEU A 53 -5.24 4.86 -2.71
CA LEU A 53 -3.98 4.60 -3.41
C LEU A 53 -3.62 3.12 -3.25
N VAL A 54 -3.54 2.40 -4.37
CA VAL A 54 -3.25 0.96 -4.41
C VAL A 54 -2.26 0.63 -5.51
N PRO A 55 -1.57 -0.53 -5.43
CA PRO A 55 -0.82 -1.06 -6.56
C PRO A 55 -1.71 -1.26 -7.79
N GLU A 56 -1.13 -1.10 -8.98
CA GLU A 56 -1.83 -1.29 -10.25
C GLU A 56 -2.50 -2.66 -10.36
N SER A 57 -1.82 -3.72 -9.91
CA SER A 57 -2.36 -5.09 -9.87
C SER A 57 -3.62 -5.20 -9.01
N VAL A 58 -3.75 -4.41 -7.96
CA VAL A 58 -4.96 -4.36 -7.14
C VAL A 58 -6.04 -3.58 -7.86
N ALA A 59 -5.71 -2.40 -8.41
CA ALA A 59 -6.66 -1.57 -9.15
C ALA A 59 -7.32 -2.34 -10.32
N ALA A 60 -6.55 -3.16 -11.04
CA ALA A 60 -7.03 -4.00 -12.14
C ALA A 60 -8.13 -4.99 -11.72
N ASN A 61 -8.20 -5.35 -10.43
CA ASN A 61 -9.18 -6.30 -9.89
C ASN A 61 -10.39 -5.60 -9.23
N VAL A 62 -10.39 -4.27 -9.08
CA VAL A 62 -11.51 -3.54 -8.48
C VAL A 62 -12.47 -3.07 -9.57
N ARG A 63 -13.71 -3.55 -9.52
CA ARG A 63 -14.77 -3.15 -10.45
C ARG A 63 -15.55 -1.94 -9.94
N GLY A 64 -16.14 -1.17 -10.85
CA GLY A 64 -17.03 -0.06 -10.49
C GLY A 64 -16.30 1.20 -10.01
N VAL A 65 -14.97 1.28 -10.17
CA VAL A 65 -14.16 2.45 -9.86
C VAL A 65 -13.32 2.83 -11.08
N VAL A 66 -12.90 4.09 -11.17
CA VAL A 66 -11.94 4.55 -12.18
C VAL A 66 -10.55 4.57 -11.55
N ALA A 67 -9.62 3.80 -12.13
CA ALA A 67 -8.22 3.82 -11.74
C ALA A 67 -7.48 4.93 -12.51
N ILE A 68 -6.76 5.79 -11.78
CA ILE A 68 -5.93 6.86 -12.37
C ILE A 68 -4.47 6.58 -12.01
N PRO A 69 -3.57 6.43 -13.00
CA PRO A 69 -2.16 6.21 -12.72
C PRO A 69 -1.54 7.45 -12.09
N VAL A 70 -0.80 7.26 -11.00
CA VAL A 70 -0.03 8.32 -10.36
C VAL A 70 1.31 8.42 -11.07
N GLN A 71 1.64 9.60 -11.61
CA GLN A 71 2.96 9.85 -12.20
C GLN A 71 4.02 9.90 -11.10
N ASP A 72 5.22 9.41 -11.41
CA ASP A 72 6.34 9.31 -10.46
C ASP A 72 5.94 8.59 -9.15
N ALA A 73 5.14 7.52 -9.30
CA ALA A 73 4.66 6.77 -8.15
C ALA A 73 5.80 6.00 -7.45
N PRO A 74 5.71 5.85 -6.11
CA PRO A 74 6.64 5.04 -5.35
C PRO A 74 6.73 3.62 -5.91
N ARG A 75 7.95 3.15 -6.18
CA ARG A 75 8.17 1.77 -6.64
C ARG A 75 8.34 0.85 -5.43
N ARG A 76 7.40 -0.10 -5.28
CA ARG A 76 7.50 -1.15 -4.26
C ARG A 76 8.39 -2.29 -4.77
N ILE A 77 9.47 -2.57 -4.04
CA ILE A 77 10.31 -3.76 -4.26
C ILE A 77 9.98 -4.80 -3.19
N LEU A 78 9.66 -6.03 -3.62
CA LEU A 78 9.41 -7.16 -2.73
C LEU A 78 10.63 -8.08 -2.72
N TYR A 79 11.14 -8.38 -1.52
CA TYR A 79 12.25 -9.30 -1.33
C TYR A 79 11.75 -10.59 -0.68
N ALA A 80 12.19 -11.73 -1.20
CA ALA A 80 12.11 -13.00 -0.49
C ALA A 80 13.40 -13.19 0.32
N ALA A 81 13.28 -13.51 1.61
CA ALA A 81 14.40 -13.67 2.52
C ALA A 81 14.35 -15.04 3.22
N TRP A 82 15.50 -15.70 3.33
CA TRP A 82 15.67 -16.99 4.00
C TRP A 82 17.08 -17.09 4.59
N PRO A 83 17.35 -18.05 5.51
CA PRO A 83 18.70 -18.29 6.02
C PRO A 83 19.69 -18.66 4.89
N LYS A 84 21.00 -18.47 5.10
CA LYS A 84 22.02 -18.73 4.06
C LYS A 84 21.89 -20.12 3.39
N ALA A 85 21.52 -21.14 4.17
CA ALA A 85 21.13 -22.43 3.65
C ALA A 85 19.60 -22.48 3.51
N ALA A 86 19.11 -22.43 2.27
CA ALA A 86 17.69 -22.60 1.98
C ALA A 86 17.25 -24.04 2.29
N SER A 87 16.06 -24.22 2.85
CA SER A 87 15.45 -25.54 2.89
C SER A 87 15.05 -25.98 1.48
N PRO A 88 14.95 -27.30 1.20
CA PRO A 88 14.49 -27.79 -0.09
C PRO A 88 13.13 -27.20 -0.51
N ALA A 89 12.22 -27.03 0.45
CA ALA A 89 10.92 -26.41 0.22
C ALA A 89 11.03 -24.92 -0.17
N ALA A 90 11.92 -24.16 0.48
CA ALA A 90 12.15 -22.75 0.15
C ALA A 90 12.75 -22.61 -1.26
N SER A 91 13.71 -23.45 -1.64
CA SER A 91 14.28 -23.46 -2.99
C SER A 91 13.23 -23.80 -4.06
N ALA A 92 12.39 -24.82 -3.81
CA ALA A 92 11.31 -25.18 -4.71
C ALA A 92 10.29 -24.03 -4.87
N PHE A 93 9.92 -23.38 -3.76
CA PHE A 93 9.00 -22.24 -3.80
C PHE A 93 9.56 -21.05 -4.59
N VAL A 94 10.85 -20.72 -4.42
CA VAL A 94 11.50 -19.64 -5.19
C VAL A 94 11.58 -19.97 -6.68
N ALA A 95 11.77 -21.24 -7.05
CA ALA A 95 11.73 -21.66 -8.46
C ALA A 95 10.34 -21.42 -9.06
N LEU A 96 9.27 -21.84 -8.36
CA LEU A 96 7.88 -21.60 -8.80
C LEU A 96 7.55 -20.10 -8.91
N LEU A 97 8.03 -19.28 -7.97
CA LEU A 97 7.85 -17.83 -8.04
C LEU A 97 8.53 -17.23 -9.27
N ARG A 98 9.73 -17.70 -9.62
CA ARG A 98 10.47 -17.23 -10.79
C ARG A 98 9.71 -17.54 -12.08
N GLU A 99 9.26 -18.79 -12.24
CA GLU A 99 8.44 -19.21 -13.39
C GLU A 99 7.15 -18.38 -13.51
N GLY A 100 6.45 -18.15 -12.39
CA GLY A 100 5.23 -17.34 -12.36
C GLY A 100 5.46 -15.87 -12.74
N MET A 101 6.59 -15.28 -12.30
CA MET A 101 6.96 -13.91 -12.66
C MET A 101 7.36 -13.79 -14.13
N ASP A 102 8.13 -14.75 -14.66
CA ASP A 102 8.56 -14.76 -16.07
C ASP A 102 7.36 -14.87 -17.01
N ASN A 103 6.37 -15.72 -16.66
CA ASN A 103 5.12 -15.84 -17.42
C ASN A 103 4.25 -14.57 -17.38
N SER A 104 4.37 -13.75 -16.34
CA SER A 104 3.63 -12.49 -16.19
C SER A 104 4.26 -11.33 -16.98
N LEU A 105 5.52 -11.47 -17.43
CA LEU A 105 6.24 -10.49 -18.26
C LEU A 105 6.19 -10.83 -19.76
N GLY A 106 5.64 -11.99 -20.13
CA GLY A 106 5.55 -12.50 -21.50
C GLY A 106 4.20 -12.28 -22.20
N ASN A 107 3.28 -11.51 -21.62
CA ASN A 107 2.01 -11.08 -22.22
C ASN A 107 1.99 -9.55 -22.37
#